data_AF-A0A078HEI5-F1
#
_entry.id   AF-A0A078HEI5-F1
#
_cell.length_a   1.000
_cell.length_b   1.000
_cell.length_c   1.000
_cell.angle_alpha   90.00
_cell.angle_beta   90.00
_cell.angle_gamma   90.00
#
_symmetry.space_group_name_H-M   'P 1'
#
loop_
_entity.id
_entity.type
_entity.pdbx_description
1 polymer ?
#
loop_
_entity_poly.entity_id
_entity_poly.type
_entity_poly.pdbx_seq_one_letter_code
_entity_poly.pdbx_strand_id
1 'polypeptide(L)'
;MHVPVNPLYIHKEFPLLPWFSYLKVNATGGDAEAWFMPDILVDIHKVGKDSDLGVIRDVSDGTCKVSLGSSGEGDTIVALPSELEIVPPRKNDRVKIVGGQFRGSIGKLIGIDGSDGIVKIEDNLDVKILDLAILTKFVQP
;
A
#
# COMPACT_ATOMS: atom_id res chain seq x y z
N MET A 1 17.68 39.45 -32.15
CA MET A 1 17.79 38.44 -31.08
C MET A 1 16.78 37.36 -31.40
N HIS A 2 17.28 36.23 -31.88
CA HIS A 2 16.49 35.12 -32.42
C HIS A 2 16.18 34.19 -31.24
N VAL A 3 14.92 34.09 -30.85
CA VAL A 3 14.46 33.04 -29.92
C VAL A 3 14.20 31.77 -30.74
N PRO A 4 14.89 30.65 -30.48
CA PRO A 4 14.60 29.42 -31.20
C PRO A 4 13.26 28.83 -30.71
N VAL A 5 12.34 28.67 -31.65
CA VAL A 5 11.17 27.80 -31.55
C VAL A 5 11.65 26.34 -31.64
N ASN A 6 11.40 25.56 -30.59
CA ASN A 6 11.61 24.11 -30.62
C ASN A 6 10.27 23.40 -30.88
N PRO A 7 10.11 22.67 -32.00
CA PRO A 7 8.91 21.96 -32.34
C PRO A 7 9.04 20.48 -31.94
N LEU A 8 8.22 20.00 -31.00
CA LEU A 8 7.87 18.58 -30.97
C LEU A 8 6.50 18.36 -30.32
N TYR A 9 5.50 18.25 -31.19
CA TYR A 9 4.23 17.58 -30.93
C TYR A 9 4.49 16.10 -30.65
N ILE A 10 3.97 15.56 -29.55
CA ILE A 10 3.27 14.27 -29.57
C ILE A 10 2.05 14.40 -28.66
N HIS A 11 0.89 14.60 -29.29
CA HIS A 11 -0.39 14.17 -28.74
C HIS A 11 -0.27 12.69 -28.39
N LYS A 12 -0.41 12.35 -27.11
CA LYS A 12 -0.88 11.03 -26.72
C LYS A 12 -2.24 11.24 -26.07
N GLU A 13 -3.29 10.80 -26.75
CA GLU A 13 -4.55 10.50 -26.12
C GLU A 13 -4.28 9.70 -24.84
N PHE A 14 -4.60 10.30 -23.69
CA PHE A 14 -4.68 9.58 -22.44
C PHE A 14 -6.03 8.84 -22.45
N PRO A 15 -6.07 7.50 -22.56
CA PRO A 15 -7.29 6.79 -22.27
C PRO A 15 -7.61 7.00 -20.79
N LEU A 16 -8.86 7.35 -20.53
CA LEU A 16 -9.45 7.51 -19.21
C LEU A 16 -9.21 6.23 -18.39
N LEU A 17 -8.24 6.26 -17.50
CA LEU A 17 -8.04 5.26 -16.44
C LEU A 17 -8.20 5.96 -15.09
N PRO A 18 -9.05 5.47 -14.18
CA PRO A 18 -9.40 6.20 -12.95
C PRO A 18 -8.32 6.09 -11.85
N TRP A 19 -7.05 5.89 -12.18
CA TRP A 19 -6.01 5.49 -11.22
C TRP A 19 -4.91 6.53 -10.96
N PHE A 20 -5.10 7.79 -11.38
CA PHE A 20 -4.12 8.86 -11.18
C PHE A 20 -4.23 9.61 -9.84
N SER A 21 -4.75 8.99 -8.78
CA SER A 21 -4.88 9.64 -7.47
C SER A 21 -3.74 9.34 -6.49
N TYR A 22 -2.77 8.48 -6.80
CA TYR A 22 -1.53 8.43 -6.03
C TYR A 22 -0.54 9.45 -6.59
N LEU A 23 -0.84 10.70 -6.27
CA LEU A 23 0.08 11.81 -6.41
C LEU A 23 1.40 11.42 -5.74
N LYS A 24 2.45 11.38 -6.56
CA LYS A 24 3.86 11.58 -6.23
C LYS A 24 3.98 12.35 -4.90
N VAL A 25 4.23 11.62 -3.80
CA VAL A 25 4.43 12.23 -2.49
C VAL A 25 5.70 13.05 -2.56
N ASN A 26 5.53 14.37 -2.68
CA ASN A 26 6.62 15.30 -2.49
C ASN A 26 7.04 15.16 -1.02
N ALA A 27 8.24 14.63 -0.79
CA ALA A 27 8.87 14.59 0.51
C ALA A 27 9.11 16.02 1.01
N THR A 28 8.16 16.57 1.75
CA THR A 28 8.37 17.77 2.57
C THR A 28 7.45 17.69 3.79
N GLY A 29 7.99 17.15 4.88
CA GLY A 29 7.61 17.41 6.28
C GLY A 29 6.12 17.42 6.65
N GLY A 30 5.72 16.36 7.36
CA GLY A 30 4.44 16.26 8.08
C GLY A 30 3.56 15.18 7.48
N ASP A 31 3.07 14.25 8.32
CA ASP A 31 1.87 13.44 8.03
C ASP A 31 1.88 12.50 6.80
N ALA A 32 3.04 11.95 6.44
CA ALA A 32 3.08 10.56 5.96
C ALA A 32 2.87 9.66 7.19
N GLU A 33 1.63 9.46 7.60
CA GLU A 33 1.25 8.53 8.69
C GLU A 33 1.62 7.11 8.25
N ALA A 34 2.90 6.79 8.42
CA ALA A 34 3.62 5.64 7.90
C ALA A 34 2.77 4.37 7.95
N TRP A 35 2.23 3.91 6.82
CA TRP A 35 1.54 2.62 6.73
C TRP A 35 2.47 1.44 7.01
N PHE A 36 3.77 1.70 7.13
CA PHE A 36 4.83 0.78 7.54
C PHE A 36 4.54 0.21 8.93
N MET A 37 3.79 -0.89 8.95
CA MET A 37 3.51 -1.71 10.11
C MET A 37 4.00 -3.12 9.82
N PRO A 38 4.46 -3.87 10.83
CA PRO A 38 4.73 -5.29 10.65
C PRO A 38 3.43 -6.04 10.32
N ASP A 39 3.59 -7.24 9.76
CA ASP A 39 2.55 -8.23 9.49
C ASP A 39 1.58 -7.83 8.36
N ILE A 40 2.05 -7.03 7.41
CA ILE A 40 1.27 -6.61 6.25
C ILE A 40 1.90 -7.08 4.96
N LEU A 41 1.06 -7.46 4.00
CA LEU A 41 1.50 -7.84 2.65
C LEU A 41 1.76 -6.60 1.80
N VAL A 42 2.91 -6.60 1.13
CA VAL A 42 3.36 -5.55 0.23
C VAL A 42 3.83 -6.14 -1.09
N ASP A 43 3.73 -5.33 -2.12
CA ASP A 43 4.37 -5.58 -3.41
C ASP A 43 5.73 -4.87 -3.43
N ILE A 44 6.77 -5.58 -3.89
CA ILE A 44 8.16 -5.13 -3.90
C ILE A 44 8.52 -4.76 -5.33
N HIS A 45 8.55 -3.47 -5.61
CA HIS A 45 8.88 -2.89 -6.90
C HIS A 45 10.35 -2.48 -6.92
N LYS A 46 11.24 -3.44 -7.22
CA LYS A 46 12.66 -3.14 -7.45
C LYS A 46 12.89 -2.72 -8.89
N VAL A 47 13.64 -1.63 -9.08
CA VAL A 47 14.00 -1.13 -10.42
C VAL A 47 14.71 -2.22 -11.21
N GLY A 48 14.11 -2.65 -12.33
CA GLY A 48 14.70 -3.64 -13.25
C GLY A 48 14.43 -5.11 -12.89
N LYS A 49 13.54 -5.41 -11.94
CA LYS A 49 13.07 -6.76 -11.64
C LYS A 49 11.54 -6.82 -11.69
N ASP A 50 10.98 -8.00 -11.95
CA ASP A 50 9.55 -8.26 -11.76
C ASP A 50 9.13 -8.00 -10.31
N SER A 51 7.88 -7.56 -10.13
CA SER A 51 7.35 -7.25 -8.81
C SER A 51 7.12 -8.55 -8.03
N ASP A 52 7.60 -8.56 -6.79
CA ASP A 52 7.57 -9.72 -5.89
C ASP A 52 6.69 -9.40 -4.68
N LEU A 53 5.86 -10.35 -4.25
CA LEU A 53 5.11 -10.18 -3.00
C LEU A 53 6.01 -10.45 -1.79
N GLY A 54 5.80 -9.72 -0.71
CA GLY A 54 6.44 -9.99 0.57
C GLY A 54 5.67 -9.44 1.76
N VAL A 55 6.08 -9.85 2.95
CA VAL A 55 5.45 -9.46 4.21
C VAL A 55 6.44 -8.65 5.03
N ILE A 56 6.06 -7.45 5.44
CA ILE A 56 6.88 -6.64 6.35
C ILE A 56 6.93 -7.35 7.71
N ARG A 57 8.13 -7.72 8.17
CA ARG A 57 8.34 -8.31 9.49
C ARG A 57 8.80 -7.28 10.52
N ASP A 58 9.53 -6.28 10.06
CA ASP A 58 10.13 -5.27 10.94
C ASP A 58 10.36 -3.97 10.16
N VAL A 59 10.25 -2.85 10.85
CA VAL A 59 10.47 -1.50 10.29
C VAL A 59 11.48 -0.81 11.19
N SER A 60 12.66 -0.49 10.65
CA SER A 60 13.80 0.05 11.39
C SER A 60 14.45 1.20 10.61
N ASP A 61 14.55 2.37 11.24
CA ASP A 61 15.36 3.53 10.81
C ASP A 61 15.31 3.83 9.29
N GLY A 62 14.10 3.91 8.73
CA GLY A 62 13.88 4.22 7.31
C GLY A 62 13.98 3.05 6.35
N THR A 63 14.13 1.82 6.85
CA THR A 63 14.14 0.57 6.06
C THR A 63 13.11 -0.43 6.59
N CYS A 64 12.65 -1.33 5.74
CA CYS A 64 11.73 -2.40 6.10
C CYS A 64 12.38 -3.76 5.85
N LYS A 65 12.30 -4.67 6.82
CA LYS A 65 12.63 -6.08 6.62
C LYS A 65 11.39 -6.78 6.08
N VAL A 66 11.52 -7.37 4.89
CA VAL A 66 10.42 -7.99 4.17
C VAL A 66 10.77 -9.44 3.91
N SER A 67 9.94 -10.37 4.39
CA SER A 67 10.05 -11.78 4.03
C SER A 67 9.35 -12.02 2.70
N LEU A 68 10.08 -12.54 1.72
CA LEU A 68 9.55 -12.82 0.38
C LEU A 68 8.45 -13.89 0.44
N GLY A 69 7.50 -13.77 -0.49
CA GLY A 69 6.35 -14.65 -0.60
C GLY A 69 5.09 -14.11 0.09
N SER A 70 3.94 -14.54 -0.38
CA SER A 70 2.62 -14.08 0.09
C SER A 70 2.30 -14.45 1.54
N SER A 71 2.97 -15.46 2.09
CA SER A 71 2.86 -15.90 3.48
C SER A 71 4.02 -15.41 4.37
N GLY A 72 5.03 -14.75 3.78
CA GLY A 72 6.23 -14.33 4.50
C GLY A 72 7.11 -15.47 5.01
N GLU A 73 7.11 -16.63 4.34
CA GLU A 73 7.91 -17.82 4.69
C GLU A 73 9.24 -17.91 3.90
N GLY A 74 9.46 -17.03 2.94
CA GLY A 74 10.67 -17.01 2.13
C GLY A 74 11.84 -16.23 2.75
N ASP A 75 12.85 -15.95 1.92
CA ASP A 75 14.03 -15.19 2.33
C ASP A 75 13.64 -13.79 2.82
N THR A 76 14.33 -13.30 3.84
CA THR A 76 14.13 -11.94 4.34
C THR A 76 15.11 -10.99 3.69
N ILE A 77 14.58 -9.96 3.03
CA ILE A 77 15.35 -8.89 2.42
C ILE A 77 15.15 -7.57 3.17
N VAL A 78 16.07 -6.64 2.97
CA VAL A 78 15.86 -5.25 3.36
C VAL A 78 15.42 -4.48 2.11
N ALA A 79 14.31 -3.76 2.23
CA ALA A 79 13.75 -2.93 1.19
C ALA A 79 13.49 -1.52 1.72
N LEU A 80 13.56 -0.54 0.83
CA LEU A 80 13.19 0.83 1.19
C LEU A 80 11.66 0.98 1.11
N PRO A 81 11.06 1.79 2.00
CA PRO A 81 9.68 2.25 1.89
C PRO A 81 9.23 2.65 0.47
N SER A 82 10.11 3.29 -0.29
CA SER A 82 9.84 3.74 -1.66
C SER A 82 9.80 2.63 -2.71
N GLU A 83 10.30 1.43 -2.37
CA GLU A 83 10.27 0.23 -3.21
C GLU A 83 9.06 -0.65 -2.89
N LEU A 84 8.23 -0.26 -1.91
CA LEU A 84 7.13 -1.07 -1.40
C LEU A 84 5.78 -0.39 -1.67
N GLU A 85 4.82 -1.18 -2.11
CA GLU A 85 3.43 -0.75 -2.32
C GLU A 85 2.48 -1.60 -1.49
N ILE A 86 1.43 -0.99 -0.93
CA ILE A 86 0.41 -1.72 -0.18
C ILE A 86 -0.39 -2.58 -1.14
N VAL A 87 -0.57 -3.86 -0.80
CA VAL A 87 -1.49 -4.73 -1.52
C VAL A 87 -2.91 -4.50 -0.99
N PRO A 88 -3.85 -3.98 -1.83
CA PRO A 88 -5.21 -3.75 -1.39
C PRO A 88 -5.90 -5.10 -1.07
N PRO A 89 -6.61 -5.19 0.06
CA PRO A 89 -7.25 -6.43 0.48
C PRO A 89 -8.48 -6.76 -0.36
N ARG A 90 -8.84 -8.04 -0.39
CA ARG A 90 -10.06 -8.54 -1.06
C ARG A 90 -11.09 -9.01 -0.04
N LYS A 91 -12.35 -9.12 -0.48
CA LYS A 91 -13.42 -9.70 0.35
C LYS A 91 -12.98 -11.05 0.91
N ASN A 92 -13.24 -11.26 2.20
CA ASN A 92 -12.81 -12.38 3.04
C ASN A 92 -11.34 -12.39 3.49
N ASP A 93 -10.50 -11.46 3.04
CA ASP A 93 -9.16 -11.31 3.60
C ASP A 93 -9.20 -10.83 5.05
N ARG A 94 -8.21 -11.27 5.82
CA ARG A 94 -7.86 -10.62 7.09
C ARG A 94 -7.10 -9.35 6.75
N VAL A 95 -7.42 -8.27 7.44
CA VAL A 95 -6.90 -6.93 7.16
C VAL A 95 -6.35 -6.31 8.42
N LYS A 96 -5.29 -5.51 8.26
CA LYS A 96 -4.78 -4.62 9.29
C LYS A 96 -5.14 -3.20 8.89
N ILE A 97 -5.65 -2.44 9.85
CA ILE A 97 -6.02 -1.05 9.62
C ILE A 97 -4.76 -0.21 9.84
N VAL A 98 -4.32 0.51 8.82
CA VAL A 98 -3.07 1.30 8.85
C VAL A 98 -3.32 2.80 9.03
N GLY A 99 -4.55 3.25 9.11
CA GLY A 99 -4.87 4.67 9.25
C GLY A 99 -6.13 4.93 10.08
N GLY A 100 -6.38 6.21 10.38
CA GLY A 100 -7.55 6.66 11.12
C GLY A 100 -7.62 6.16 12.58
N GLN A 101 -8.81 6.23 13.17
CA GLN A 101 -9.03 5.96 14.60
C GLN A 101 -8.83 4.48 15.01
N PHE A 102 -8.83 3.55 14.06
CA PHE A 102 -8.69 2.11 14.31
C PHE A 102 -7.32 1.59 13.86
N ARG A 103 -6.34 2.48 13.64
CA ARG A 103 -4.99 2.09 13.25
C ARG A 103 -4.40 1.05 14.22
N GLY A 104 -3.83 -0.01 13.67
CA GLY A 104 -3.26 -1.14 14.39
C GLY A 104 -4.25 -2.27 14.68
N SER A 105 -5.55 -2.03 14.59
CA SER A 105 -6.56 -3.08 14.76
C SER A 105 -6.55 -4.06 13.59
N ILE A 106 -6.90 -5.32 13.90
CA ILE A 106 -7.05 -6.40 12.94
C ILE A 106 -8.54 -6.69 12.75
N GLY A 107 -8.92 -6.96 11.51
CA GLY A 107 -10.30 -7.28 11.17
C GLY A 107 -10.39 -8.24 9.99
N LYS A 108 -11.61 -8.64 9.68
CA LYS A 108 -11.96 -9.37 8.46
C LYS A 108 -12.77 -8.47 7.54
N LEU A 109 -12.33 -8.32 6.29
CA LEU A 109 -13.07 -7.60 5.29
C LEU A 109 -14.26 -8.44 4.82
N ILE A 110 -15.48 -8.07 5.23
CA ILE A 110 -16.71 -8.83 4.93
C ILE A 110 -17.46 -8.30 3.71
N GLY A 111 -17.15 -7.08 3.27
CA GLY A 111 -17.73 -6.47 2.07
C GLY A 111 -16.92 -5.27 1.59
N ILE A 112 -17.12 -4.89 0.34
CA ILE A 112 -16.58 -3.67 -0.27
C ILE A 112 -17.77 -2.97 -0.92
N ASP A 113 -17.93 -1.68 -0.65
CA ASP A 113 -18.95 -0.82 -1.26
C ASP A 113 -18.29 0.46 -1.75
N GLY A 114 -18.20 0.62 -3.08
CA GLY A 114 -17.47 1.73 -3.69
C GLY A 114 -16.00 1.80 -3.25
N SER A 115 -15.63 2.89 -2.58
CA SER A 115 -14.30 3.12 -2.00
C SER A 115 -14.17 2.61 -0.56
N ASP A 116 -15.23 2.09 0.04
CA ASP A 116 -15.25 1.71 1.45
C ASP A 116 -15.19 0.19 1.64
N GLY A 117 -14.40 -0.23 2.63
CA GLY A 117 -14.36 -1.58 3.16
C GLY A 117 -15.24 -1.74 4.39
N ILE A 118 -16.10 -2.75 4.37
CA ILE A 118 -16.89 -3.17 5.53
C ILE A 118 -16.09 -4.20 6.31
N VAL A 119 -15.52 -3.79 7.43
CA VAL A 119 -14.59 -4.59 8.23
C VAL A 119 -15.23 -5.01 9.54
N LYS A 120 -15.22 -6.32 9.83
CA LYS A 120 -15.53 -6.86 11.15
C LYS A 120 -14.25 -6.91 11.97
N ILE A 121 -14.14 -6.10 13.02
CA ILE A 121 -12.98 -6.05 13.91
C ILE A 121 -12.90 -7.35 14.72
N GLU A 122 -11.72 -7.98 14.78
CA GLU A 122 -11.57 -9.28 15.45
C GLU A 122 -11.66 -9.16 16.99
N ASP A 123 -11.16 -8.07 17.57
CA ASP A 123 -11.07 -7.90 19.03
C ASP A 123 -12.42 -7.72 19.72
N ASN A 124 -13.31 -6.90 19.14
CA ASN A 124 -14.59 -6.54 19.75
C ASN A 124 -15.81 -6.98 18.92
N LEU A 125 -15.59 -7.60 17.77
CA LEU A 125 -16.63 -8.09 16.84
C LEU A 125 -17.50 -7.00 16.20
N ASP A 126 -17.16 -5.72 16.37
CA ASP A 126 -17.86 -4.60 15.75
C ASP A 126 -17.67 -4.60 14.23
N VAL A 127 -18.69 -4.15 13.50
CA VAL A 127 -18.58 -3.85 12.07
C VAL A 127 -18.36 -2.35 11.89
N LYS A 128 -17.31 -1.99 11.15
CA LYS A 128 -16.97 -0.62 10.78
C LYS A 128 -16.91 -0.47 9.27
N ILE A 129 -17.27 0.70 8.78
CA ILE A 129 -17.07 1.12 7.40
C ILE A 129 -15.85 2.03 7.40
N LEU A 130 -14.81 1.62 6.68
CA LEU A 130 -13.52 2.29 6.64
C LEU A 130 -13.11 2.47 5.19
N ASP A 131 -12.39 3.55 4.87
CA ASP A 131 -11.85 3.74 3.53
C ASP A 131 -10.94 2.55 3.17
N LEU A 132 -11.13 1.95 2.00
CA LEU A 132 -10.32 0.83 1.53
C LEU A 132 -8.82 1.23 1.43
N ALA A 133 -8.51 2.52 1.24
CA ALA A 133 -7.16 3.05 1.19
C ALA A 133 -6.38 2.93 2.51
N ILE A 134 -7.08 2.78 3.65
CA ILE A 134 -6.45 2.59 4.96
C ILE A 134 -6.45 1.12 5.41
N LEU A 135 -6.84 0.20 4.52
CA LEU A 135 -6.85 -1.23 4.78
C LEU A 135 -5.75 -1.91 3.98
N THR A 136 -4.99 -2.78 4.65
CA THR A 136 -3.99 -3.64 4.01
C THR A 136 -4.22 -5.09 4.38
N LYS A 137 -3.78 -6.01 3.53
CA LYS A 137 -3.85 -7.44 3.81
C LYS A 137 -2.91 -7.81 4.96
N PHE A 138 -3.50 -8.36 6.02
CA PHE A 138 -2.78 -8.85 7.18
C PHE A 138 -2.29 -10.27 6.93
N VAL A 139 -1.01 -10.51 7.22
CA VAL A 139 -0.41 -11.85 7.20
C VAL A 139 0.06 -12.14 8.60
N GLN A 140 -0.42 -13.25 9.16
CA GLN A 140 -0.11 -13.61 10.55
C GLN A 140 1.40 -13.83 10.72
N PRO A 141 1.99 -13.37 11.84
CA PRO A 141 3.39 -13.57 12.12
C PRO A 141 3.81 -15.04 12.15
#